data_AF-A0A1H7V771-F1
#
_entry.id   AF-A0A1H7V771-F1
#
_cell.length_a   1.000
_cell.length_b   1.000
_cell.length_c   1.000
_cell.angle_alpha   90.00
_cell.angle_beta   90.00
_cell.angle_gamma   90.00
#
_symmetry.space_group_name_H-M   'P 1'
#
loop_
_entity.id
_entity.type
_entity.pdbx_description
1 polymer ?
#
loop_
_entity_poly.entity_id
_entity_poly.type
_entity_poly.pdbx_seq_one_letter_code
_entity_poly.pdbx_strand_id
1 'polypeptide(L)'
;MKKIFSSILAFLTILSISTSAFADVESAKTTDPYAPTITYEQNLVQPNAVSLPNGIPITVSPSYTSLGVWVGNIGADSLDNVTVSGTATAYGTLAPKSGSVPPVVGKTFVWNVPMTKTQMVYNVTIRVVDGSGTRNLTGNARLEYSEAQLATLGWNKGTFSTRGASLEYHFNKHKGEVLVNNLYNYLLAAGTLRDDIINNPSNYTKTVNSGSIPAHKYKHKTNGRFAIITDSGNEILSFGR
;
A
#
# COMPACT_ATOMS: atom_id res chain seq x y z
N MET A 1 44.53 3.68 -66.41
CA MET A 1 43.37 2.82 -66.07
C MET A 1 42.65 3.51 -64.91
N LYS A 2 41.56 4.28 -65.06
CA LYS A 2 40.16 3.98 -65.45
C LYS A 2 39.44 2.97 -64.51
N LYS A 3 38.46 3.52 -63.76
CA LYS A 3 37.15 2.97 -63.30
C LYS A 3 37.11 2.24 -61.94
N ILE A 4 36.49 2.83 -60.90
CA ILE A 4 35.05 2.81 -60.47
C ILE A 4 34.68 1.52 -59.73
N PHE A 5 34.34 1.61 -58.43
CA PHE A 5 32.98 1.35 -57.90
C PHE A 5 32.82 1.85 -56.45
N SER A 6 31.67 2.48 -56.23
CA SER A 6 31.09 2.93 -54.98
C SER A 6 30.26 1.81 -54.35
N SER A 7 29.88 2.02 -53.08
CA SER A 7 28.63 1.62 -52.41
C SER A 7 28.56 0.35 -51.54
N ILE A 8 28.27 0.61 -50.25
CA ILE A 8 27.26 -0.04 -49.36
C ILE A 8 27.56 -1.46 -48.85
N LEU A 9 27.78 -1.58 -47.53
CA LEU A 9 26.87 -2.36 -46.68
C LEU A 9 26.94 -1.93 -45.21
N ALA A 10 25.79 -1.49 -44.70
CA ALA A 10 25.53 -1.20 -43.31
C ALA A 10 25.67 -2.47 -42.44
N PHE A 11 26.31 -2.35 -41.28
CA PHE A 11 26.01 -3.22 -40.15
C PHE A 11 25.42 -2.41 -39.02
N LEU A 12 24.11 -2.24 -39.17
CA LEU A 12 23.13 -1.83 -38.19
C LEU A 12 23.22 -2.80 -36.99
N THR A 13 23.90 -2.41 -35.92
CA THR A 13 23.68 -3.04 -34.60
C THR A 13 22.82 -2.11 -33.77
N ILE A 14 21.52 -2.17 -34.09
CA ILE A 14 20.46 -1.84 -33.16
C ILE A 14 20.61 -2.85 -32.01
N LEU A 15 21.34 -2.49 -30.96
CA LEU A 15 21.09 -3.06 -29.64
C LEU A 15 19.92 -2.27 -29.04
N SER A 16 18.73 -2.59 -29.52
CA SER A 16 17.49 -2.36 -28.77
C SER A 16 17.48 -3.34 -27.61
N ILE A 17 18.35 -3.10 -26.62
CA ILE A 17 18.20 -3.71 -25.31
C ILE A 17 17.12 -2.89 -24.61
N SER A 18 15.87 -3.25 -24.88
CA SER A 18 14.75 -3.00 -23.97
C SER A 18 15.02 -3.79 -22.69
N THR A 19 15.97 -3.31 -21.88
CA THR A 19 16.08 -3.73 -20.49
C THR A 19 15.07 -2.89 -19.73
N SER A 20 13.86 -3.41 -19.66
CA SER A 20 13.04 -3.19 -18.48
C SER A 20 13.82 -3.79 -17.32
N ALA A 21 14.72 -2.98 -16.73
CA ALA A 21 15.34 -3.28 -15.45
C ALA A 21 14.21 -3.24 -14.42
N PHE A 22 13.49 -4.35 -14.30
CA PHE A 22 12.60 -4.57 -13.19
C PHE A 22 13.48 -4.78 -11.98
N ALA A 23 13.42 -3.84 -11.04
CA ALA A 23 13.71 -4.19 -9.67
C ALA A 23 12.65 -5.23 -9.30
N ASP A 24 13.03 -6.52 -9.35
CA ASP A 24 12.39 -7.53 -8.53
C ASP A 24 12.57 -7.05 -7.09
N VAL A 25 11.56 -6.32 -6.59
CA VAL A 25 11.42 -6.12 -5.16
C VAL A 25 10.99 -7.48 -4.64
N GLU A 26 11.98 -8.33 -4.38
CA GLU A 26 11.84 -9.45 -3.47
C GLU A 26 11.17 -8.86 -2.23
N SER A 27 9.90 -9.20 -2.02
CA SER A 27 9.10 -8.65 -0.94
C SER A 27 9.74 -9.19 0.33
N ALA A 28 10.60 -8.36 0.95
CA ALA A 28 11.22 -8.68 2.21
C ALA A 28 10.10 -9.11 3.15
N LYS A 29 10.08 -10.41 3.47
CA LYS A 29 9.03 -11.02 4.29
C LYS A 29 9.06 -10.30 5.62
N THR A 30 8.08 -9.43 5.86
CA THR A 30 8.06 -8.61 7.07
C THR A 30 7.92 -9.55 8.26
N THR A 31 8.85 -9.49 9.22
CA THR A 31 8.73 -10.26 10.48
C THR A 31 7.59 -9.74 11.36
N ASP A 32 7.01 -8.59 10.99
CA ASP A 32 5.86 -8.00 11.65
C ASP A 32 4.56 -8.70 11.23
N PRO A 33 3.89 -9.42 12.15
CA PRO A 33 2.66 -10.14 11.84
C PRO A 33 1.48 -9.21 11.52
N TYR A 34 1.52 -7.95 11.99
CA TYR A 34 0.46 -6.97 11.76
C TYR A 34 0.60 -6.28 10.40
N ALA A 35 1.74 -6.37 9.72
CA ALA A 35 1.94 -5.70 8.44
C ALA A 35 0.96 -6.26 7.38
N PRO A 36 0.19 -5.41 6.68
CA PRO A 36 -0.64 -5.86 5.58
C PRO A 36 0.20 -6.38 4.41
N THR A 37 -0.38 -7.22 3.58
CA THR A 37 0.28 -7.75 2.39
C THR A 37 0.23 -6.72 1.27
N ILE A 38 1.34 -6.57 0.54
CA ILE A 38 1.42 -5.73 -0.67
C ILE A 38 1.50 -6.63 -1.90
N THR A 39 0.64 -6.37 -2.87
CA THR A 39 0.68 -7.00 -4.20
C THR A 39 0.89 -5.92 -5.24
N TYR A 40 1.92 -6.07 -6.08
CA TYR A 40 2.19 -5.18 -7.20
C TYR A 40 1.55 -5.78 -8.46
N GLU A 41 0.69 -5.02 -9.14
CA GLU A 41 0.12 -5.46 -10.42
C GLU A 41 0.95 -4.84 -11.57
N GLN A 42 1.40 -5.68 -12.50
CA GLN A 42 2.43 -5.34 -13.49
C GLN A 42 2.01 -4.21 -14.45
N ASN A 43 2.96 -3.33 -14.78
CA ASN A 43 2.75 -2.16 -15.64
C ASN A 43 2.62 -2.56 -17.12
N LEU A 44 1.50 -2.24 -17.77
CA LEU A 44 1.38 -2.28 -19.23
C LEU A 44 1.83 -0.94 -19.82
N VAL A 45 2.91 -0.94 -20.59
CA VAL A 45 3.31 0.23 -21.40
C VAL A 45 2.32 0.34 -22.57
N GLN A 46 1.66 1.50 -22.72
CA GLN A 46 0.81 1.78 -23.88
C GLN A 46 1.66 1.81 -25.17
N PRO A 47 1.27 1.11 -26.26
CA PRO A 47 2.10 0.87 -27.44
C PRO A 47 2.36 2.08 -28.35
N ASN A 48 1.82 3.27 -28.06
CA ASN A 48 1.90 4.44 -28.95
C ASN A 48 2.83 5.56 -28.45
N ALA A 49 3.76 5.27 -27.53
CA ALA A 49 4.69 6.28 -27.03
C ALA A 49 5.83 6.52 -28.03
N VAL A 50 5.96 7.77 -28.51
CA VAL A 50 7.19 8.28 -29.13
C VAL A 50 8.36 7.94 -28.19
N SER A 51 9.44 7.37 -28.74
CA SER A 51 10.60 6.97 -27.94
C SER A 51 11.24 8.19 -27.29
N LEU A 52 10.96 8.41 -26.00
CA LEU A 52 11.82 9.25 -25.18
C LEU A 52 13.18 8.53 -25.05
N PRO A 53 14.32 9.23 -25.14
CA PRO A 53 15.64 8.62 -25.05
C PRO A 53 15.91 7.97 -23.68
N ASN A 54 15.13 8.35 -22.66
CA ASN A 54 15.36 7.97 -21.28
C ASN A 54 14.43 6.81 -20.84
N GLY A 55 14.98 5.82 -20.15
CA GLY A 55 14.20 4.81 -19.43
C GLY A 55 13.53 5.43 -18.19
N ILE A 56 12.24 5.15 -17.98
CA ILE A 56 11.44 5.74 -16.88
C ILE A 56 10.84 4.59 -16.05
N PRO A 57 11.61 3.96 -15.16
CA PRO A 57 11.09 2.94 -14.26
C PRO A 57 10.14 3.58 -13.24
N ILE A 58 9.13 2.83 -12.82
CA ILE A 58 8.11 3.30 -11.87
C ILE A 58 7.94 2.25 -10.79
N THR A 59 7.81 2.73 -9.55
CA THR A 59 7.44 1.90 -8.41
C THR A 59 6.29 2.55 -7.65
N VAL A 60 5.19 1.83 -7.50
CA VAL A 60 4.05 2.24 -6.67
C VAL A 60 4.17 1.50 -5.33
N SER A 61 4.53 2.22 -4.28
CA SER A 61 4.84 1.69 -2.95
C SER A 61 3.80 2.16 -1.92
N PRO A 62 2.66 1.46 -1.80
CA PRO A 62 1.72 1.73 -0.71
C PRO A 62 2.28 1.26 0.62
N SER A 63 1.92 1.97 1.69
CA SER A 63 2.14 1.59 3.08
C SER A 63 0.87 1.82 3.88
N TYR A 64 0.82 1.37 5.13
CA TYR A 64 -0.33 1.62 6.00
C TYR A 64 -0.51 3.09 6.39
N THR A 65 0.46 3.97 6.12
CA THR A 65 0.39 5.42 6.40
C THR A 65 0.26 6.30 5.16
N SER A 66 0.81 5.88 4.04
CA SER A 66 1.00 6.73 2.86
C SER A 66 1.13 5.92 1.58
N LEU A 67 0.99 6.60 0.45
CA LEU A 67 1.32 6.08 -0.88
C LEU A 67 2.53 6.83 -1.40
N GLY A 68 3.61 6.12 -1.68
CA GLY A 68 4.75 6.63 -2.44
C GLY A 68 4.69 6.16 -3.89
N VAL A 69 4.93 7.05 -4.83
CA VAL A 69 5.15 6.71 -6.24
C VAL A 69 6.51 7.23 -6.63
N TRP A 70 7.46 6.32 -6.83
CA TRP A 70 8.78 6.66 -7.35
C TRP A 70 8.75 6.64 -8.87
N VAL A 71 9.28 7.69 -9.47
CA VAL A 71 9.51 7.81 -10.91
C VAL A 71 11.00 7.98 -11.12
N GLY A 72 11.62 7.01 -11.77
CA GLY A 72 13.02 7.05 -12.14
C GLY A 72 13.26 7.77 -13.46
N ASN A 73 14.51 8.12 -13.70
CA ASN A 73 14.96 8.71 -14.95
C ASN A 73 16.37 8.16 -15.26
N ILE A 74 16.47 7.22 -16.19
CA ILE A 74 17.73 6.61 -16.62
C ILE A 74 18.40 7.47 -17.73
N GLY A 75 17.98 8.72 -17.86
CA GLY A 75 18.55 9.71 -18.78
C GLY A 75 19.74 10.47 -18.23
N ALA A 76 20.44 11.17 -19.13
CA ALA A 76 21.45 12.16 -18.76
C ALA A 76 20.84 13.51 -18.35
N ASP A 77 19.64 13.82 -18.83
CA ASP A 77 18.92 15.06 -18.56
C ASP A 77 17.70 14.80 -17.67
N SER A 78 17.26 15.82 -16.94
CA SER A 78 16.04 15.80 -16.13
C SER A 78 14.78 15.69 -16.98
N LEU A 79 13.74 15.06 -16.44
CA LEU A 79 12.41 15.16 -17.06
C LEU A 79 11.82 16.51 -16.65
N ASP A 80 11.53 17.37 -17.64
CA ASP A 80 11.05 18.75 -17.43
C ASP A 80 9.83 18.82 -16.51
N ASN A 81 8.82 17.99 -16.79
CA ASN A 81 7.62 17.93 -15.99
C ASN A 81 7.01 16.53 -15.96
N VAL A 82 6.99 15.93 -14.77
CA VAL A 82 6.25 14.70 -14.48
C VAL A 82 5.05 15.04 -13.62
N THR A 83 3.86 14.70 -14.10
CA THR A 83 2.61 14.77 -13.34
C THR A 83 2.17 13.37 -12.96
N VAL A 84 2.03 13.13 -11.67
CA VAL A 84 1.51 11.87 -11.11
C VAL A 84 0.12 12.12 -10.53
N SER A 85 -0.84 11.34 -10.98
CA SER A 85 -2.24 11.35 -10.54
C SER A 85 -2.73 9.94 -10.31
N GLY A 86 -3.88 9.75 -9.68
CA GLY A 86 -4.40 8.40 -9.47
C GLY A 86 -5.68 8.35 -8.66
N THR A 87 -6.06 7.14 -8.28
CA THR A 87 -7.18 6.85 -7.38
C THR A 87 -6.76 5.89 -6.27
N ALA A 88 -7.44 5.98 -5.12
CA ALA A 88 -7.32 5.03 -4.02
C ALA A 88 -8.71 4.69 -3.45
N THR A 89 -8.97 3.40 -3.13
CA THR A 89 -10.29 2.87 -2.73
C THR A 89 -11.06 3.71 -1.70
N ALA A 90 -10.39 4.26 -0.68
CA ALA A 90 -11.04 5.06 0.37
C ALA A 90 -10.98 6.58 0.17
N TYR A 91 -10.22 7.05 -0.82
CA TYR A 91 -9.93 8.48 -1.02
C TYR A 91 -10.43 9.01 -2.38
N GLY A 92 -10.86 8.13 -3.28
CA GLY A 92 -11.24 8.51 -4.64
C GLY A 92 -10.05 9.05 -5.41
N THR A 93 -10.25 10.14 -6.14
CA THR A 93 -9.21 10.81 -6.93
C THR A 93 -8.18 11.50 -6.04
N LEU A 94 -6.91 11.17 -6.25
CA LEU A 94 -5.78 11.80 -5.58
C LEU A 94 -5.42 13.11 -6.27
N ALA A 95 -5.20 14.17 -5.49
CA ALA A 95 -4.73 15.45 -6.00
C ALA A 95 -3.41 15.24 -6.79
N PRO A 96 -3.34 15.66 -8.08
CA PRO A 96 -2.13 15.48 -8.87
C PRO A 96 -0.94 16.18 -8.25
N LYS A 97 0.23 15.55 -8.33
CA LYS A 97 1.50 16.16 -7.94
C LYS A 97 2.40 16.22 -9.15
N SER A 98 3.03 17.37 -9.36
CA SER A 98 3.92 17.60 -10.49
C SER A 98 5.30 18.05 -10.07
N GLY A 99 6.29 17.81 -10.92
CA GLY A 99 7.59 18.46 -10.84
C GLY A 99 8.65 17.75 -11.67
N SER A 100 9.80 18.40 -11.77
CA SER A 100 10.98 17.83 -12.44
C SER A 100 11.48 16.59 -11.72
N VAL A 101 11.99 15.63 -12.49
CA VAL A 101 12.57 14.36 -12.03
C VAL A 101 14.06 14.32 -12.40
N PRO A 102 14.97 14.37 -11.40
CA PRO A 102 16.40 14.35 -11.63
C PRO A 102 16.87 13.09 -12.37
N PRO A 103 17.90 13.20 -13.23
CA PRO A 103 18.53 12.04 -13.85
C PRO A 103 19.14 11.12 -12.79
N VAL A 104 19.22 9.84 -13.10
CA VAL A 104 19.78 8.73 -12.29
C VAL A 104 19.00 8.43 -11.00
N VAL A 105 18.70 9.44 -10.17
CA VAL A 105 18.11 9.26 -8.83
C VAL A 105 16.58 9.18 -8.86
N GLY A 106 15.94 9.84 -9.82
CA GLY A 106 14.48 9.91 -9.87
C GLY A 106 13.87 10.77 -8.76
N LYS A 107 12.56 10.62 -8.54
CA LYS A 107 11.79 11.38 -7.54
C LYS A 107 10.60 10.59 -7.02
N THR A 108 10.32 10.71 -5.72
CA THR A 108 9.13 10.13 -5.09
C THR A 108 8.06 11.19 -4.87
N PHE A 109 6.85 10.90 -5.34
CA PHE A 109 5.63 11.66 -5.07
C PHE A 109 4.84 10.95 -3.97
N VAL A 110 4.51 11.65 -2.88
CA VAL A 110 3.92 11.03 -1.68
C VAL A 110 2.55 11.61 -1.38
N TRP A 111 1.56 10.75 -1.09
CA TRP A 111 0.25 11.13 -0.57
C TRP A 111 0.05 10.59 0.85
N ASN A 112 -0.55 11.40 1.72
CA ASN A 112 -1.00 10.97 3.04
C ASN A 112 -2.35 10.23 2.88
N VAL A 113 -2.28 8.93 2.64
CA VAL A 113 -3.44 8.06 2.41
C VAL A 113 -3.34 6.83 3.31
N PRO A 114 -3.54 6.98 4.63
CA PRO A 114 -3.49 5.86 5.56
C PRO A 114 -4.48 4.75 5.18
N MET A 115 -4.13 3.51 5.49
CA MET A 115 -4.97 2.35 5.21
C MET A 115 -6.18 2.33 6.16
N THR A 116 -7.34 2.75 5.67
CA THR A 116 -8.60 2.80 6.43
C THR A 116 -9.59 1.68 6.05
N LYS A 117 -9.23 0.87 5.07
CA LYS A 117 -10.00 -0.26 4.55
C LYS A 117 -9.10 -1.49 4.53
N THR A 118 -9.67 -2.68 4.74
CA THR A 118 -8.91 -3.94 4.75
C THR A 118 -8.38 -4.31 3.39
N GLN A 119 -8.92 -3.71 2.33
CA GLN A 119 -8.37 -3.75 0.99
C GLN A 119 -8.28 -2.32 0.44
N MET A 120 -7.08 -1.90 0.09
CA MET A 120 -6.80 -0.64 -0.59
C MET A 120 -6.20 -0.96 -1.96
N VAL A 121 -6.85 -0.49 -3.02
CA VAL A 121 -6.34 -0.55 -4.39
C VAL A 121 -5.89 0.85 -4.77
N TYR A 122 -4.69 0.95 -5.34
CA TYR A 122 -4.06 2.18 -5.78
C TYR A 122 -3.83 2.09 -7.29
N ASN A 123 -4.49 2.95 -8.05
CA ASN A 123 -4.27 3.08 -9.49
C ASN A 123 -3.59 4.41 -9.76
N VAL A 124 -2.42 4.37 -10.39
CA VAL A 124 -1.61 5.56 -10.64
C VAL A 124 -1.46 5.75 -12.15
N THR A 125 -1.57 6.99 -12.59
CA THR A 125 -1.25 7.43 -13.94
C THR A 125 -0.17 8.50 -13.86
N ILE A 126 0.87 8.32 -14.67
CA ILE A 126 2.04 9.20 -14.71
C ILE A 126 2.14 9.74 -16.13
N ARG A 127 2.05 11.06 -16.25
CA ARG A 127 2.28 11.79 -17.49
C ARG A 127 3.64 12.45 -17.40
N VAL A 128 4.54 12.08 -18.31
CA VAL A 128 5.87 12.65 -18.45
C VAL A 128 5.90 13.57 -19.67
N VAL A 129 6.38 14.78 -19.48
CA VAL A 129 6.72 15.73 -20.55
C VAL A 129 8.22 16.01 -20.47
N ASP A 130 8.89 15.85 -21.60
CA ASP A 130 10.34 16.06 -21.77
C ASP A 130 10.55 16.61 -23.20
N GLY A 131 10.94 17.87 -23.30
CA GLY A 131 10.96 18.61 -24.57
C GLY A 131 9.60 18.57 -25.29
N SER A 132 9.60 18.10 -26.54
CA SER A 132 8.36 17.94 -27.34
C SER A 132 7.64 16.60 -27.13
N GLY A 133 8.23 15.68 -26.36
CA GLY A 133 7.68 14.36 -26.12
C GLY A 133 6.70 14.31 -24.96
N THR A 134 5.67 13.46 -25.06
CA THR A 134 4.81 13.09 -23.93
C THR A 134 4.70 11.58 -23.84
N ARG A 135 4.85 11.03 -22.63
CA ARG A 135 4.68 9.61 -22.33
C ARG A 135 3.70 9.42 -21.17
N ASN A 136 2.76 8.49 -21.34
CA ASN A 136 1.84 8.09 -20.28
C ASN A 136 2.19 6.69 -19.81
N LEU A 137 2.22 6.51 -18.50
CA LEU A 137 2.53 5.28 -17.81
C LEU A 137 1.45 5.03 -16.76
N THR A 138 1.20 3.76 -16.44
CA THR A 138 0.29 3.36 -15.38
C THR A 138 1.01 2.46 -14.40
N GLY A 139 0.56 2.47 -13.15
CA GLY A 139 0.99 1.51 -12.14
C GLY A 139 -0.14 1.18 -11.19
N ASN A 140 -0.15 -0.05 -10.69
CA ASN A 140 -1.15 -0.50 -9.75
C ASN A 140 -0.47 -1.23 -8.58
N ALA A 141 -1.00 -0.98 -7.38
CA ALA A 141 -0.66 -1.76 -6.21
C ALA A 141 -1.90 -1.99 -5.35
N ARG A 142 -1.86 -3.08 -4.59
CA ARG A 142 -2.86 -3.44 -3.59
C ARG A 142 -2.20 -3.62 -2.24
N LEU A 143 -2.86 -3.11 -1.19
CA LEU A 143 -2.49 -3.29 0.21
C LEU A 143 -3.68 -3.94 0.91
N GLU A 144 -3.52 -5.13 1.46
CA GLU A 144 -4.65 -5.91 1.96
C GLU A 144 -4.37 -6.77 3.20
N TYR A 145 -5.42 -6.99 3.99
CA TYR A 145 -5.50 -8.03 5.01
C TYR A 145 -6.38 -9.17 4.51
N SER A 146 -5.85 -10.39 4.49
CA SER A 146 -6.63 -11.59 4.18
C SER A 146 -7.45 -12.05 5.39
N GLU A 147 -8.52 -12.81 5.15
CA GLU A 147 -9.29 -13.44 6.24
C GLU A 147 -8.41 -14.34 7.12
N ALA A 148 -7.47 -15.08 6.53
CA ALA A 148 -6.54 -15.92 7.25
C ALA A 148 -5.59 -15.09 8.13
N GLN A 149 -5.04 -13.99 7.61
CA GLN A 149 -4.19 -13.10 8.39
C GLN A 149 -4.95 -12.46 9.56
N LEU A 150 -6.19 -12.00 9.34
CA LEU A 150 -7.00 -11.47 10.45
C LEU A 150 -7.33 -12.54 11.49
N ALA A 151 -7.51 -13.80 11.06
CA ALA A 151 -7.68 -14.92 11.98
C ALA A 151 -6.41 -15.20 12.80
N THR A 152 -5.21 -15.18 12.20
CA THR A 152 -3.96 -15.40 12.94
C THR A 152 -3.65 -14.25 13.91
N LEU A 153 -4.07 -13.02 13.58
CA LEU A 153 -4.03 -11.89 14.49
C LEU A 153 -5.08 -11.99 15.62
N GLY A 154 -5.98 -12.98 15.55
CA GLY A 154 -7.04 -13.24 16.52
C GLY A 154 -8.13 -12.17 16.50
N TRP A 155 -8.46 -11.62 15.32
CA TRP A 155 -9.63 -10.76 15.14
C TRP A 155 -10.86 -11.60 14.79
N ASN A 156 -11.92 -11.52 15.58
CA ASN A 156 -13.15 -12.27 15.35
C ASN A 156 -14.11 -11.54 14.39
N LYS A 157 -14.84 -12.29 13.56
CA LYS A 157 -15.81 -11.72 12.61
C LYS A 157 -17.12 -11.32 13.26
N GLY A 158 -17.39 -11.74 14.50
CA GLY A 158 -18.66 -11.47 15.15
C GLY A 158 -19.84 -12.03 14.37
N THR A 159 -20.87 -11.20 14.23
CA THR A 159 -22.03 -11.45 13.36
C THR A 159 -21.84 -10.90 11.94
N PHE A 160 -20.67 -10.38 11.60
CA PHE A 160 -20.38 -9.88 10.25
C PHE A 160 -20.10 -11.04 9.28
N SER A 161 -20.24 -10.75 7.98
CA SER A 161 -19.96 -11.73 6.93
C SER A 161 -18.49 -12.18 6.92
N THR A 162 -17.57 -11.26 7.18
CA THR A 162 -16.12 -11.48 7.13
C THR A 162 -15.40 -10.81 8.31
N ARG A 163 -14.18 -11.28 8.65
CA ARG A 163 -13.31 -10.61 9.62
C ARG A 163 -12.97 -9.19 9.17
N GLY A 164 -12.77 -9.00 7.86
CA GLY A 164 -12.50 -7.67 7.30
C GLY A 164 -13.65 -6.69 7.55
N ALA A 165 -14.91 -7.10 7.32
CA ALA A 165 -16.08 -6.26 7.57
C ALA A 165 -16.24 -5.90 9.06
N SER A 166 -16.00 -6.86 9.95
CA SER A 166 -15.96 -6.63 11.41
C SER A 166 -14.90 -5.59 11.79
N LEU A 167 -13.68 -5.77 11.27
CA LEU A 167 -12.56 -4.88 11.56
C LEU A 167 -12.83 -3.45 11.09
N GLU A 168 -13.29 -3.26 9.85
CA GLU A 168 -13.60 -1.93 9.33
C GLU A 168 -14.71 -1.23 10.12
N TYR A 169 -15.74 -1.97 10.54
CA TYR A 169 -16.82 -1.42 11.34
C TYR A 169 -16.29 -0.89 12.68
N HIS A 170 -15.56 -1.73 13.43
CA HIS A 170 -15.05 -1.35 14.73
C HIS A 170 -13.95 -0.29 14.65
N PHE A 171 -13.07 -0.35 13.64
CA PHE A 171 -12.11 0.71 13.36
C PHE A 171 -12.81 2.05 13.14
N ASN A 172 -13.81 2.12 12.26
CA ASN A 172 -14.48 3.39 11.97
C ASN A 172 -15.24 3.94 13.18
N LYS A 173 -15.74 3.07 14.05
CA LYS A 173 -16.41 3.45 15.29
C LYS A 173 -15.44 3.96 16.37
N HIS A 174 -14.29 3.30 16.54
CA HIS A 174 -13.44 3.47 17.73
C HIS A 174 -12.07 4.10 17.46
N LYS A 175 -11.63 4.27 16.21
CA LYS A 175 -10.29 4.79 15.89
C LYS A 175 -9.96 6.13 16.56
N GLY A 176 -10.95 7.03 16.69
CA GLY A 176 -10.79 8.31 17.38
C GLY A 176 -10.65 8.18 18.90
N GLU A 177 -11.31 7.19 19.51
CA GLU A 177 -11.25 6.92 20.95
C GLU A 177 -9.86 6.43 21.39
N VAL A 178 -9.19 5.70 20.50
CA VAL A 178 -7.87 5.10 20.72
C VAL A 178 -6.73 5.82 19.99
N LEU A 179 -7.02 6.97 19.38
CA LEU A 179 -6.06 7.89 18.74
C LEU A 179 -5.21 7.24 17.63
N VAL A 180 -5.84 6.44 16.77
CA VAL A 180 -5.21 5.84 15.58
C VAL A 180 -5.93 6.28 14.31
N ASN A 181 -5.22 6.28 13.18
CA ASN A 181 -5.75 6.73 11.89
C ASN A 181 -5.64 5.69 10.76
N ASN A 182 -5.09 4.51 11.04
CA ASN A 182 -4.94 3.41 10.09
C ASN A 182 -5.21 2.06 10.78
N LEU A 183 -5.56 1.04 9.98
CA LEU A 183 -5.91 -0.29 10.45
C LEU A 183 -4.75 -1.04 11.11
N TYR A 184 -3.52 -0.83 10.64
CA TYR A 184 -2.32 -1.45 11.23
C TYR A 184 -2.16 -1.06 12.71
N ASN A 185 -2.13 0.24 13.00
CA ASN A 185 -2.00 0.74 14.37
C ASN A 185 -3.19 0.33 15.25
N TYR A 186 -4.39 0.25 14.66
CA TYR A 186 -5.58 -0.21 15.38
C TYR A 186 -5.48 -1.70 15.77
N LEU A 187 -5.07 -2.57 14.84
CA LEU A 187 -4.86 -4.00 15.11
C LEU A 187 -3.74 -4.23 16.11
N LEU A 188 -2.61 -3.53 15.97
CA LEU A 188 -1.49 -3.62 16.91
C LEU A 188 -1.92 -3.22 18.32
N ALA A 189 -2.64 -2.11 18.47
CA ALA A 189 -3.15 -1.66 19.76
C ALA A 189 -4.18 -2.63 20.36
N ALA A 190 -5.07 -3.18 19.53
CA ALA A 190 -6.05 -4.17 19.95
C ALA A 190 -5.39 -5.47 20.43
N GLY A 191 -4.42 -5.99 19.67
CA GLY A 191 -3.65 -7.17 20.03
C GLY A 191 -2.83 -6.98 21.30
N THR A 192 -2.15 -5.83 21.42
CA THR A 192 -1.41 -5.48 22.64
C THR A 192 -2.33 -5.44 23.87
N LEU A 193 -3.54 -4.87 23.75
CA LEU A 193 -4.50 -4.86 24.85
C LEU A 193 -4.99 -6.27 25.19
N ARG A 194 -5.28 -7.12 24.19
CA ARG A 194 -5.66 -8.51 24.42
C ARG A 194 -4.59 -9.24 25.20
N ASP A 195 -3.33 -9.11 24.79
CA ASP A 195 -2.22 -9.81 25.44
C ASP A 195 -2.01 -9.27 26.87
N ASP A 196 -2.19 -7.97 27.10
CA ASP A 196 -2.18 -7.39 28.45
C ASP A 196 -3.36 -7.88 29.32
N ILE A 197 -4.55 -8.06 28.76
CA ILE A 197 -5.70 -8.64 29.48
C ILE A 197 -5.40 -10.07 29.93
N ILE A 198 -4.79 -10.88 29.07
CA ILE A 198 -4.44 -12.27 29.37
C ILE A 198 -3.38 -12.33 30.47
N ASN A 199 -2.36 -11.49 30.39
CA ASN A 199 -1.23 -11.52 31.32
C ASN A 199 -1.51 -10.78 32.63
N ASN A 200 -2.34 -9.73 32.61
CA ASN A 200 -2.61 -8.83 33.73
C ASN A 200 -4.12 -8.61 33.99
N PRO A 201 -4.94 -9.68 34.13
CA PRO A 201 -6.40 -9.55 34.19
C PRO A 201 -6.90 -8.71 35.37
N SER A 202 -6.12 -8.59 36.46
CA SER A 202 -6.44 -7.75 37.63
C SER A 202 -6.52 -6.25 37.31
N ASN A 203 -5.93 -5.79 36.21
CA ASN A 203 -5.98 -4.39 35.76
C ASN A 203 -7.32 -4.02 35.11
N TYR A 204 -8.20 -5.01 34.90
CA TYR A 204 -9.42 -4.87 34.14
C TYR A 204 -10.66 -5.15 34.98
N THR A 205 -11.73 -4.42 34.70
CA THR A 205 -13.08 -4.80 35.11
C THR A 205 -13.63 -5.73 34.04
N LYS A 206 -13.95 -6.97 34.44
CA LYS A 206 -14.52 -8.00 33.58
C LYS A 206 -16.04 -8.03 33.72
N THR A 207 -16.75 -7.92 32.61
CA THR A 207 -18.21 -8.04 32.55
C THR A 207 -18.61 -8.99 31.43
N VAL A 208 -19.62 -9.83 31.68
CA VAL A 208 -20.18 -10.72 30.66
C VAL A 208 -20.71 -9.89 29.49
N ASN A 209 -20.35 -10.26 28.27
CA ASN A 209 -20.91 -9.65 27.07
C ASN A 209 -22.17 -10.43 26.67
N SER A 210 -23.34 -9.76 26.68
CA SER A 210 -24.63 -10.37 26.33
C SER A 210 -24.87 -10.52 24.82
N GLY A 211 -23.79 -10.55 24.03
CA GLY A 211 -23.87 -10.72 22.58
C GLY A 211 -24.15 -12.16 22.17
N SER A 212 -24.33 -12.38 20.86
CA SER A 212 -24.57 -13.71 20.27
C SER A 212 -23.38 -14.67 20.40
N ILE A 213 -22.18 -14.15 20.64
CA ILE A 213 -20.95 -14.93 20.85
C ILE A 213 -20.58 -14.82 22.33
N PRO A 214 -20.42 -15.97 23.03
CA PRO A 214 -19.90 -16.01 24.41
C PRO A 214 -18.56 -15.28 24.50
N ALA A 215 -18.56 -14.21 25.28
CA ALA A 215 -17.44 -13.30 25.39
C ALA A 215 -17.52 -12.51 26.70
N HIS A 216 -16.40 -11.88 27.05
CA HIS A 216 -16.35 -10.90 28.12
C HIS A 216 -15.78 -9.58 27.61
N LYS A 217 -16.35 -8.49 28.12
CA LYS A 217 -15.74 -7.16 28.00
C LYS A 217 -14.76 -6.97 29.15
N TYR A 218 -13.55 -6.59 28.80
CA TYR A 218 -12.49 -6.22 29.73
C TYR A 218 -12.24 -4.73 29.55
N LYS A 219 -12.54 -3.92 30.57
CA LYS A 219 -12.30 -2.47 30.57
C LYS A 219 -11.17 -2.13 31.54
N HIS A 220 -10.11 -1.50 31.04
CA HIS A 220 -8.96 -1.11 31.84
C HIS A 220 -9.38 -0.08 32.90
N LYS A 221 -8.98 -0.30 34.15
CA LYS A 221 -9.46 0.48 35.31
C LYS A 221 -9.05 1.95 35.28
N THR A 222 -7.87 2.28 34.75
CA THR A 222 -7.36 3.68 34.72
C THR A 222 -7.62 4.41 33.40
N ASN A 223 -7.21 3.85 32.27
CA ASN A 223 -7.30 4.53 30.97
C ASN A 223 -8.65 4.33 30.26
N GLY A 224 -9.49 3.40 30.71
CA GLY A 224 -10.81 3.15 30.15
C GLY A 224 -10.83 2.35 28.85
N ARG A 225 -9.69 2.04 28.23
CA ARG A 225 -9.63 1.20 27.01
C ARG A 225 -10.29 -0.14 27.28
N PHE A 226 -10.99 -0.67 26.29
CA PHE A 226 -11.64 -1.97 26.41
C PHE A 226 -11.38 -2.85 25.20
N ALA A 227 -11.40 -4.16 25.44
CA ALA A 227 -11.62 -5.17 24.42
C ALA A 227 -12.80 -6.06 24.81
N ILE A 228 -13.56 -6.51 23.83
CA ILE A 228 -14.48 -7.63 23.97
C ILE A 228 -13.77 -8.85 23.40
N ILE A 229 -13.54 -9.86 24.23
CA ILE A 229 -12.75 -11.05 23.89
C ILE A 229 -13.63 -12.28 24.03
N THR A 230 -13.61 -13.15 23.02
CA THR A 230 -14.35 -14.42 23.03
C THR A 230 -13.87 -15.34 24.13
N ASP A 231 -14.79 -16.09 24.73
CA ASP A 231 -14.45 -17.03 25.81
C ASP A 231 -13.61 -18.20 25.30
N SER A 232 -13.85 -18.60 24.05
CA SER A 232 -13.05 -19.60 23.34
C SER A 232 -12.07 -18.90 22.39
N GLY A 233 -10.78 -19.26 22.47
CA GLY A 233 -9.75 -18.79 21.54
C GLY A 233 -9.21 -17.38 21.79
N ASN A 234 -9.72 -16.64 22.79
CA ASN A 234 -9.30 -15.28 23.13
C ASN A 234 -9.29 -14.31 21.93
N GLU A 235 -10.23 -14.44 20.99
CA GLU A 235 -10.29 -13.57 19.81
C GLU A 235 -10.99 -12.25 20.12
N ILE A 236 -10.54 -11.17 19.48
CA ILE A 236 -11.05 -9.81 19.68
C ILE A 236 -12.31 -9.62 18.83
N LEU A 237 -13.45 -9.36 19.48
CA LEU A 237 -14.69 -8.95 18.82
C LEU A 237 -14.78 -7.43 18.65
N SER A 238 -14.16 -6.66 19.55
CA SER A 238 -14.23 -5.20 19.54
C SER A 238 -13.10 -4.61 20.37
N PHE A 239 -12.61 -3.43 19.99
CA PHE A 239 -11.59 -2.67 20.71
C PHE A 239 -11.90 -1.16 20.67
N GLY A 240 -11.83 -0.47 21.81
CA GLY A 240 -12.16 0.95 21.92
C GLY A 240 -11.82 1.54 23.29
N ARG A 241 -12.48 2.63 23.68
CA ARG A 241 -12.32 3.27 25.00
C ARG A 241 -13.66 3.69 25.63
#